data_AF-A0A831YB04-F1
#
_entry.id   AF-A0A831YB04-F1
#
_cell.length_a   1.000
_cell.length_b   1.000
_cell.length_c   1.000
_cell.angle_alpha   90.00
_cell.angle_beta   90.00
_cell.angle_gamma   90.00
#
_symmetry.space_group_name_H-M   'P 1'
#
loop_
_entity.id
_entity.type
_entity.pdbx_description
1 polymer ?
#
loop_
_entity_poly.entity_id
_entity_poly.type
_entity_poly.pdbx_seq_one_letter_code
_entity_poly.pdbx_strand_id
1 'polypeptide(L)'
;DEKNPIYTCAHHLPGANIKTTKITNSIICEGSVIEAEEINHSMIGLRTKIKKGTIIKDSVFLGNSTYTSPEQTKDVLPDIFEIGENCRIEKTIIDEHVKIGNNVKLINKENLTSYDSENIYVRDSIIVITAGTILPDNFEF
;
A
#
# COMPACT_ATOMS: atom_id res chain seq x y z
N ASP A 1 -14.25 -22.01 -4.70
CA ASP A 1 -14.73 -23.26 -5.31
C ASP A 1 -14.21 -23.29 -6.73
N GLU A 2 -13.43 -24.31 -7.11
CA GLU A 2 -12.87 -24.45 -8.45
C GLU A 2 -13.97 -24.50 -9.54
N LYS A 3 -15.19 -24.89 -9.16
CA LYS A 3 -16.36 -24.93 -10.05
C LYS A 3 -17.05 -23.58 -10.21
N ASN A 4 -16.74 -22.62 -9.36
CA ASN A 4 -17.34 -21.28 -9.35
C ASN A 4 -16.24 -20.20 -9.24
N PRO A 5 -15.36 -20.09 -10.27
CA PRO A 5 -14.31 -19.08 -10.28
C PRO A 5 -14.88 -17.67 -10.46
N ILE A 6 -14.26 -16.71 -9.79
CA ILE A 6 -14.49 -15.27 -10.04
C ILE A 6 -13.42 -14.84 -11.04
N TYR A 7 -13.86 -14.39 -12.22
CA TYR A 7 -12.96 -13.93 -13.27
C TYR A 7 -12.73 -12.42 -13.18
N THR A 8 -11.53 -12.01 -13.59
CA THR A 8 -11.09 -10.62 -13.74
C THR A 8 -10.18 -10.51 -14.97
N CYS A 9 -9.71 -9.30 -15.30
CA CYS A 9 -8.76 -9.08 -16.38
C CYS A 9 -7.46 -9.90 -16.18
N ALA A 10 -6.98 -10.54 -17.24
CA ALA A 10 -5.69 -11.22 -17.23
C ALA A 10 -4.55 -10.19 -17.37
N HIS A 11 -3.81 -9.94 -16.29
CA HIS A 11 -2.73 -8.94 -16.29
C HIS A 11 -1.37 -9.46 -16.75
N HIS A 12 -1.21 -10.78 -16.89
CA HIS A 12 0.05 -11.44 -17.27
C HIS A 12 1.26 -10.99 -16.43
N LEU A 13 1.04 -10.75 -15.13
CA LEU A 13 2.10 -10.30 -14.23
C LEU A 13 2.97 -11.46 -13.77
N PRO A 14 4.24 -11.22 -13.44
CA PRO A 14 5.06 -12.23 -12.81
C PRO A 14 4.53 -12.54 -11.39
N GLY A 15 4.97 -13.66 -10.82
CA GLY A 15 4.72 -13.94 -9.40
C GLY A 15 5.29 -12.84 -8.50
N ALA A 16 4.77 -12.72 -7.28
CA ALA A 16 5.28 -11.79 -6.29
C ALA A 16 6.75 -12.11 -5.95
N ASN A 17 7.62 -11.10 -6.03
CA ASN A 17 9.01 -11.21 -5.63
C ASN A 17 9.15 -10.78 -4.16
N ILE A 18 9.34 -11.76 -3.28
CA ILE A 18 9.43 -11.56 -1.84
C ILE A 18 10.87 -11.89 -1.42
N LYS A 19 11.52 -10.93 -0.75
CA LYS A 19 12.87 -11.13 -0.18
C LYS A 19 12.77 -11.63 1.26
N THR A 20 13.35 -10.92 2.21
CA THR A 20 13.43 -11.33 3.62
C THR A 20 12.28 -10.73 4.43
N THR A 21 11.05 -11.17 4.17
CA THR A 21 9.84 -10.62 4.82
C THR A 21 9.10 -11.68 5.63
N LYS A 22 8.74 -11.36 6.88
CA LYS A 22 7.85 -12.22 7.67
C LYS A 22 6.39 -11.94 7.30
N ILE A 23 5.70 -12.94 6.78
CA ILE A 23 4.29 -12.81 6.35
C ILE A 23 3.42 -13.69 7.25
N THR A 24 2.33 -13.15 7.77
CA THR A 24 1.38 -13.88 8.62
C THR A 24 -0.05 -13.46 8.30
N ASN A 25 -0.95 -14.41 8.09
CA ASN A 25 -2.38 -14.18 7.82
C ASN A 25 -2.66 -13.16 6.69
N SER A 26 -1.86 -13.17 5.62
CA SER A 26 -1.89 -12.11 4.60
C SER A 26 -1.96 -12.67 3.19
N ILE A 27 -2.48 -11.85 2.27
CA ILE A 27 -2.58 -12.15 0.83
C ILE A 27 -1.63 -11.22 0.08
N ILE A 28 -0.78 -11.79 -0.78
CA ILE A 28 0.13 -11.02 -1.64
C ILE A 28 -0.23 -11.27 -3.10
N CYS A 29 -0.63 -10.23 -3.81
CA CYS A 29 -0.98 -10.31 -5.22
C CYS A 29 0.26 -10.25 -6.12
N GLU A 30 0.08 -10.74 -7.36
CA GLU A 30 1.09 -10.79 -8.40
C GLU A 30 1.74 -9.45 -8.76
N GLY A 31 2.93 -9.52 -9.36
CA GLY A 31 3.71 -8.35 -9.76
C GLY A 31 4.28 -7.53 -8.61
N SER A 32 4.03 -7.88 -7.35
CA SER A 32 4.52 -7.15 -6.18
C SER A 32 6.00 -7.41 -5.92
N VAL A 33 6.71 -6.40 -5.40
CA VAL A 33 8.11 -6.49 -4.97
C VAL A 33 8.20 -6.11 -3.50
N ILE A 34 8.46 -7.10 -2.65
CA ILE A 34 8.35 -6.97 -1.20
C ILE A 34 9.71 -7.17 -0.54
N GLU A 35 10.20 -6.11 0.10
CA GLU A 35 11.41 -6.11 0.94
C GLU A 35 11.10 -5.74 2.40
N ALA A 36 9.82 -5.70 2.77
CA ALA A 36 9.32 -5.35 4.10
C ALA A 36 9.94 -6.23 5.21
N GLU A 37 9.93 -5.73 6.44
CA GLU A 37 10.30 -6.53 7.61
C GLU A 37 9.17 -7.50 7.98
N GLU A 38 7.94 -6.98 8.09
CA GLU A 38 6.77 -7.75 8.50
C GLU A 38 5.49 -7.29 7.76
N ILE A 39 4.68 -8.27 7.35
CA ILE A 39 3.31 -8.08 6.86
C ILE A 39 2.40 -9.02 7.63
N ASN A 40 1.49 -8.45 8.42
CA ASN A 40 0.57 -9.19 9.29
C ASN A 40 -0.88 -8.82 8.99
N HIS A 41 -1.75 -9.82 8.86
CA HIS A 41 -3.19 -9.64 8.69
C HIS A 41 -3.54 -8.56 7.64
N SER A 42 -2.94 -8.65 6.46
CA SER A 42 -3.01 -7.59 5.45
C SER A 42 -3.19 -8.14 4.03
N MET A 43 -3.72 -7.31 3.14
CA MET A 43 -3.81 -7.61 1.71
C MET A 43 -2.90 -6.65 0.95
N ILE A 44 -1.98 -7.20 0.15
CA ILE A 44 -1.11 -6.43 -0.72
C ILE A 44 -1.56 -6.60 -2.17
N GLY A 45 -2.11 -5.55 -2.74
CA GLY A 45 -2.57 -5.49 -4.12
C GLY A 45 -1.44 -5.60 -5.16
N LEU A 46 -1.84 -5.82 -6.41
CA LEU A 46 -0.93 -6.09 -7.51
C LEU A 46 0.03 -4.92 -7.80
N ARG A 47 1.24 -5.23 -8.27
CA ARG A 47 2.31 -4.24 -8.56
C ARG A 47 2.70 -3.33 -7.39
N THR A 48 2.46 -3.75 -6.15
CA THR A 48 2.89 -2.98 -4.97
C THR A 48 4.39 -3.15 -4.73
N LYS A 49 5.09 -2.04 -4.46
CA LYS A 49 6.51 -2.05 -4.08
C LYS A 49 6.65 -1.62 -2.61
N ILE A 50 7.27 -2.44 -1.79
CA ILE A 50 7.45 -2.17 -0.36
C ILE A 50 8.92 -2.33 -0.01
N LYS A 51 9.52 -1.28 0.55
CA LYS A 51 10.95 -1.23 0.87
C LYS A 51 11.25 -1.81 2.25
N LYS A 52 12.55 -1.83 2.58
CA LYS A 52 13.13 -2.48 3.76
C LYS A 52 12.70 -1.83 5.07
N GLY A 53 12.62 -2.65 6.12
CA GLY A 53 12.30 -2.19 7.49
C GLY A 53 10.84 -1.76 7.69
N THR A 54 10.03 -1.78 6.64
CA THR A 54 8.61 -1.41 6.74
C THR A 54 7.79 -2.53 7.36
N ILE A 55 6.89 -2.15 8.27
CA ILE A 55 5.99 -3.06 8.98
C ILE A 55 4.55 -2.67 8.68
N ILE A 56 3.77 -3.65 8.24
CA ILE A 56 2.38 -3.48 7.81
C ILE A 56 1.50 -4.41 8.64
N LYS A 57 0.44 -3.85 9.23
CA LYS A 57 -0.52 -4.58 10.07
C LYS A 57 -1.95 -4.17 9.76
N ASP A 58 -2.87 -5.12 9.72
CA ASP A 58 -4.31 -4.85 9.62
C ASP A 58 -4.67 -3.89 8.47
N SER A 59 -4.01 -4.01 7.32
CA SER A 59 -4.06 -3.01 6.25
C SER A 59 -4.36 -3.60 4.88
N VAL A 60 -4.95 -2.79 4.00
CA VAL A 60 -5.29 -3.18 2.63
C VAL A 60 -4.64 -2.21 1.66
N PHE A 61 -3.92 -2.75 0.69
CA PHE A 61 -3.31 -2.00 -0.39
C PHE A 61 -4.02 -2.40 -1.67
N LEU A 62 -4.61 -1.45 -2.38
CA LEU A 62 -5.34 -1.74 -3.62
C LEU A 62 -4.37 -2.17 -4.75
N GLY A 63 -3.14 -1.63 -4.73
CA GLY A 63 -2.11 -1.93 -5.71
C GLY A 63 -2.00 -0.84 -6.76
N ASN A 64 -1.47 -1.16 -7.94
CA ASN A 64 -1.27 -0.17 -9.00
C ASN A 64 -1.58 -0.73 -10.38
N SER A 65 -2.25 0.07 -11.22
CA SER A 65 -2.44 -0.26 -12.64
C SER A 65 -1.13 -0.28 -13.46
N THR A 66 -0.07 0.42 -13.01
CA THR A 66 1.27 0.42 -13.64
C THR A 66 2.38 0.43 -12.57
N TYR A 67 3.63 0.15 -12.96
CA TYR A 67 4.76 0.16 -12.03
C TYR A 67 5.34 1.55 -11.72
N THR A 68 5.07 2.51 -12.60
CA THR A 68 5.52 3.90 -12.59
C THR A 68 4.45 4.74 -13.29
N SER A 69 4.43 6.05 -13.02
CA SER A 69 3.54 6.96 -13.72
C SER A 69 3.90 7.03 -15.21
N PRO A 70 2.95 6.89 -16.14
CA PRO A 70 3.13 7.25 -17.55
C PRO A 70 3.65 8.68 -17.72
N GLU A 71 4.43 8.97 -18.76
CA GLU A 71 4.99 10.33 -18.98
C GLU A 71 3.91 11.42 -19.02
N GLN A 72 2.72 11.08 -19.52
CA GLN A 72 1.57 11.98 -19.66
C GLN A 72 0.91 12.35 -18.33
N THR A 73 1.19 11.60 -17.25
CA THR A 73 0.55 11.78 -15.94
C THR A 73 1.53 12.21 -14.85
N LYS A 74 2.77 12.53 -15.19
CA LYS A 74 3.81 12.95 -14.22
C LYS A 74 3.47 14.24 -13.47
N ASP A 75 2.67 15.11 -14.08
CA ASP A 75 2.24 16.37 -13.44
C ASP A 75 1.18 16.15 -12.34
N VAL A 76 0.55 14.96 -12.30
CA VAL A 76 -0.60 14.65 -11.42
C VAL A 76 -0.33 13.47 -10.50
N LEU A 77 0.48 12.50 -10.93
CA LEU A 77 0.82 11.30 -10.17
C LEU A 77 2.32 11.25 -9.84
N PRO A 78 2.70 10.64 -8.70
CA PRO A 78 4.10 10.43 -8.38
C PRO A 78 4.82 9.60 -9.44
N ASP A 79 6.09 9.93 -9.70
CA ASP A 79 6.92 9.22 -10.70
C ASP A 79 6.98 7.70 -10.44
N ILE A 80 7.01 7.31 -9.16
CA ILE A 80 7.11 5.92 -8.70
C ILE A 80 6.10 5.71 -7.60
N PHE A 81 5.35 4.61 -7.71
CA PHE A 81 4.44 4.12 -6.67
C PHE A 81 5.20 3.13 -5.79
N GLU A 82 5.49 3.54 -4.56
CA GLU A 82 6.20 2.70 -3.60
C GLU A 82 5.92 3.12 -2.17
N ILE A 83 6.11 2.15 -1.27
CA ILE A 83 6.15 2.35 0.17
C ILE A 83 7.61 2.40 0.60
N GLY A 84 8.03 3.54 1.15
CA GLY A 84 9.39 3.81 1.56
C GLY A 84 9.91 2.91 2.68
N GLU A 85 11.16 3.15 3.06
CA GLU A 85 11.86 2.37 4.08
C GLU A 85 11.37 2.71 5.50
N ASN A 86 11.46 1.73 6.41
CA ASN A 86 11.22 1.90 7.85
C ASN A 86 9.84 2.51 8.21
N CYS A 87 8.83 2.28 7.38
CA CYS A 87 7.49 2.77 7.63
C CYS A 87 6.72 1.89 8.63
N ARG A 88 5.76 2.47 9.33
CA ARG A 88 4.81 1.74 10.18
C ARG A 88 3.40 2.06 9.72
N ILE A 89 2.70 1.06 9.20
CA ILE A 89 1.36 1.22 8.63
C ILE A 89 0.43 0.24 9.35
N GLU A 90 -0.58 0.79 10.03
CA GLU A 90 -1.55 0.01 10.81
C GLU A 90 -2.97 0.49 10.53
N LYS A 91 -3.93 -0.44 10.38
CA LYS A 91 -5.36 -0.12 10.17
C LYS A 91 -5.58 0.92 9.07
N THR A 92 -4.95 0.67 7.93
CA THR A 92 -4.91 1.64 6.83
C THR A 92 -5.35 1.01 5.52
N ILE A 93 -6.14 1.75 4.74
CA ILE A 93 -6.45 1.48 3.34
C ILE A 93 -5.59 2.42 2.49
N ILE A 94 -4.74 1.85 1.65
CA ILE A 94 -3.91 2.56 0.67
C ILE A 94 -4.50 2.33 -0.71
N ASP A 95 -4.97 3.41 -1.32
CA ASP A 95 -5.52 3.42 -2.68
C ASP A 95 -4.41 3.35 -3.75
N GLU A 96 -4.80 3.36 -5.02
CA GLU A 96 -3.87 3.18 -6.13
C GLU A 96 -2.92 4.38 -6.33
N HIS A 97 -1.74 4.12 -6.88
CA HIS A 97 -0.77 5.15 -7.32
C HIS A 97 -0.23 6.04 -6.19
N VAL A 98 -0.27 5.55 -4.94
CA VAL A 98 0.26 6.26 -3.77
C VAL A 98 1.79 6.12 -3.69
N LYS A 99 2.45 7.20 -3.26
CA LYS A 99 3.86 7.19 -2.86
C LYS A 99 3.99 7.54 -1.38
N ILE A 100 4.53 6.62 -0.60
CA ILE A 100 4.85 6.86 0.81
C ILE A 100 6.37 7.03 0.94
N GLY A 101 6.80 8.16 1.51
CA GLY A 101 8.20 8.44 1.84
C GLY A 101 8.79 7.50 2.89
N ASN A 102 10.04 7.74 3.26
CA ASN A 102 10.73 6.95 4.29
C ASN A 102 10.30 7.36 5.70
N ASN A 103 10.37 6.43 6.65
CA ASN A 103 10.07 6.63 8.07
C ASN A 103 8.65 7.17 8.34
N VAL A 104 7.71 6.92 7.43
CA VAL A 104 6.32 7.37 7.60
C VAL A 104 5.60 6.48 8.61
N LYS A 105 4.78 7.10 9.47
CA LYS A 105 3.92 6.40 10.44
C LYS A 105 2.46 6.72 10.15
N LEU A 106 1.73 5.74 9.65
CA LEU A 106 0.28 5.77 9.51
C LEU A 106 -0.31 4.93 10.65
N ILE A 107 -0.42 5.56 11.82
CA ILE A 107 -0.98 4.96 13.03
C ILE A 107 -1.90 6.00 13.65
N ASN A 108 -3.17 5.67 13.85
CA ASN A 108 -4.16 6.59 14.42
C ASN A 108 -3.98 6.71 15.95
N LYS A 109 -2.93 7.41 16.40
CA LYS A 109 -2.55 7.53 17.82
C LYS A 109 -3.64 8.17 18.67
N GLU A 110 -4.34 9.15 18.11
CA GLU A 110 -5.42 9.88 18.78
C GLU A 110 -6.75 9.09 18.79
N ASN A 111 -6.78 7.88 18.22
CA ASN A 111 -7.97 7.02 18.11
C ASN A 111 -9.18 7.76 17.52
N LEU A 112 -8.95 8.60 16.51
CA LEU A 112 -10.01 9.32 15.82
C LEU A 112 -10.99 8.33 15.20
N THR A 113 -12.29 8.60 15.32
CA THR A 113 -13.33 7.82 14.62
C THR A 113 -13.59 8.37 13.22
N SER A 114 -13.45 9.69 13.06
CA SER A 114 -13.60 10.41 11.81
C SER A 114 -12.58 11.54 11.69
N TYR A 115 -12.00 11.71 10.52
CA TYR A 115 -11.08 12.80 10.18
C TYR A 115 -11.19 13.05 8.68
N ASP A 116 -11.22 14.33 8.29
CA ASP A 116 -11.27 14.76 6.89
C ASP A 116 -10.12 15.72 6.64
N SER A 117 -9.27 15.36 5.69
CA SER A 117 -8.24 16.19 5.09
C SER A 117 -8.28 15.99 3.58
N GLU A 118 -7.43 16.69 2.84
CA GLU A 118 -7.44 16.66 1.38
C GLU A 118 -7.26 15.24 0.83
N ASN A 119 -6.22 14.54 1.31
CA ASN A 119 -5.79 13.24 0.79
C ASN A 119 -5.75 12.12 1.85
N ILE A 120 -6.18 12.43 3.07
CA ILE A 120 -6.16 11.52 4.21
C ILE A 120 -7.49 11.62 4.93
N TYR A 121 -8.14 10.49 5.11
CA TYR A 121 -9.42 10.40 5.82
C TYR A 121 -9.31 9.35 6.92
N VAL A 122 -10.16 9.47 7.94
CA VAL A 122 -10.40 8.38 8.90
C VAL A 122 -11.88 8.06 8.91
N ARG A 123 -12.21 6.77 8.81
CA ARG A 123 -13.58 6.26 8.96
C ARG A 123 -13.54 5.01 9.83
N ASP A 124 -14.34 4.98 10.89
CA ASP A 124 -14.36 3.88 11.86
C ASP A 124 -12.95 3.52 12.37
N SER A 125 -12.15 4.55 12.62
CA SER A 125 -10.74 4.46 13.04
C SER A 125 -9.76 3.84 12.04
N ILE A 126 -10.20 3.61 10.80
CA ILE A 126 -9.36 3.18 9.67
C ILE A 126 -8.87 4.40 8.92
N ILE A 127 -7.55 4.52 8.73
CA ILE A 127 -6.95 5.56 7.90
C ILE A 127 -7.16 5.21 6.43
N VAL A 128 -7.56 6.17 5.61
CA VAL A 128 -7.73 6.01 4.16
C VAL A 128 -6.84 7.04 3.46
N ILE A 129 -5.90 6.55 2.67
CA ILE A 129 -5.04 7.38 1.81
C ILE A 129 -5.57 7.29 0.39
N THR A 130 -5.95 8.42 -0.20
CA THR A 130 -6.58 8.48 -1.52
C THR A 130 -5.60 8.27 -2.66
N ALA A 131 -6.11 7.90 -3.83
CA ALA A 131 -5.27 7.63 -5.00
C ALA A 131 -4.35 8.81 -5.37
N GLY A 132 -3.13 8.49 -5.82
CA GLY A 132 -2.15 9.50 -6.26
C GLY A 132 -1.48 10.30 -5.12
N THR A 133 -1.84 10.05 -3.86
CA THR A 133 -1.28 10.79 -2.72
C THR A 133 0.23 10.58 -2.58
N ILE A 134 0.93 11.67 -2.25
CA ILE A 134 2.36 11.65 -1.91
C ILE A 134 2.51 12.05 -0.44
N LEU A 135 2.98 11.13 0.38
CA LEU A 135 3.37 11.41 1.76
C LEU A 135 4.87 11.66 1.84
N PRO A 136 5.33 12.78 2.43
CA PRO A 136 6.74 13.08 2.54
C PRO A 136 7.43 12.18 3.59
N ASP A 137 8.76 12.12 3.52
CA ASP A 137 9.56 11.42 4.51
C ASP A 137 9.28 11.95 5.93
N ASN A 138 9.23 11.03 6.89
CA ASN A 138 8.96 11.28 8.31
C ASN A 138 7.55 11.82 8.61
N PHE A 139 6.60 11.74 7.66
CA PHE A 139 5.21 12.04 7.94
C PHE A 139 4.67 11.14 9.06
N GLU A 140 4.00 11.72 10.05
CA GLU A 140 3.29 10.99 11.09
C GLU A 140 1.83 11.43 11.11
N PHE A 141 0.94 10.44 11.01
CA PHE A 141 -0.48 10.60 11.27
C PHE A 141 -0.77 10.48 12.77
#